data_AF-A0A8S3G229-F1
#
_entry.id   AF-A0A8S3G229-F1
#
_cell.length_a   1.000
_cell.length_b   1.000
_cell.length_c   1.000
_cell.angle_alpha   90.00
_cell.angle_beta   90.00
_cell.angle_gamma   90.00
#
_symmetry.space_group_name_H-M   'P 1'
#
loop_
_entity.id
_entity.type
_entity.pdbx_description
1 polymer ?
#
loop_
_entity_poly.entity_id
_entity_poly.type
_entity_poly.pdbx_seq_one_letter_code
_entity_poly.pdbx_strand_id
1 'polypeptide(L)'
;MGNTYAVDKLIQVLNDSNEDPMVRHEAGEALGALGCYENQDVIDTLTKQSKNERAEISETCQIALDRLAWLRKTAPNESSSHSTEKTFATVDPAPALTVTTIDELKKILLDENQSLFERYRALFALRNIASDEAVLAICE
;
A
#
# COMPACT_ATOMS: atom_id res chain seq x y z
N MET A 1 10.01 -10.96 -4.10
CA MET A 1 9.23 -10.53 -5.27
C MET A 1 8.19 -11.59 -5.61
N GLY A 2 6.98 -11.18 -5.99
CA GLY A 2 5.91 -12.06 -6.45
C GLY A 2 6.13 -12.57 -7.87
N ASN A 3 5.20 -13.40 -8.35
CA ASN A 3 5.25 -13.99 -9.69
C ASN A 3 4.95 -12.92 -10.77
N THR A 4 5.88 -12.73 -11.71
CA THR A 4 5.80 -11.69 -12.75
C THR A 4 4.93 -12.04 -13.96
N TYR A 5 4.43 -13.27 -14.10
CA TYR A 5 3.60 -13.69 -15.25
C TYR A 5 2.32 -12.86 -15.41
N ALA A 6 1.82 -12.25 -14.32
CA ALA A 6 0.62 -11.42 -14.35
C ALA A 6 0.88 -9.95 -14.70
N VAL A 7 2.14 -9.48 -14.69
CA VAL A 7 2.49 -8.05 -14.79
C VAL A 7 1.91 -7.42 -16.05
N ASP A 8 2.14 -8.04 -17.22
CA ASP A 8 1.67 -7.50 -18.50
C ASP A 8 0.14 -7.35 -18.53
N LYS A 9 -0.57 -8.34 -17.96
CA LYS A 9 -2.03 -8.32 -17.93
C LYS A 9 -2.55 -7.26 -16.97
N LEU A 10 -1.92 -7.09 -15.81
CA LEU A 10 -2.28 -6.06 -14.84
C LEU A 10 -2.04 -4.65 -15.40
N ILE A 11 -0.92 -4.44 -16.09
CA ILE A 11 -0.63 -3.18 -16.80
C ILE A 11 -1.69 -2.90 -17.87
N GLN A 12 -2.09 -3.93 -18.63
CA GLN A 12 -3.15 -3.79 -19.63
C GLN A 12 -4.47 -3.34 -18.99
N VAL A 13 -4.92 -4.01 -17.93
CA VAL A 13 -6.17 -3.71 -17.22
C VAL A 13 -6.15 -2.30 -16.64
N LEU A 14 -5.07 -1.93 -15.94
CA LEU A 14 -4.94 -0.61 -15.32
C LEU A 14 -5.02 0.54 -16.35
N ASN A 15 -4.50 0.30 -17.57
CA ASN A 15 -4.50 1.28 -18.66
C ASN A 15 -5.79 1.29 -19.51
N ASP A 16 -6.70 0.32 -19.38
CA ASP A 16 -7.92 0.28 -20.17
C ASP A 16 -8.98 1.22 -19.59
N SER A 17 -9.26 2.31 -20.29
CA SER A 17 -10.27 3.29 -19.86
C SER A 17 -11.71 2.77 -19.97
N ASN A 18 -11.92 1.63 -20.65
CA ASN A 18 -13.23 1.00 -20.75
C ASN A 18 -13.50 0.02 -19.60
N GLU A 19 -12.48 -0.33 -18.81
CA GLU A 19 -12.65 -1.15 -17.62
C GLU A 19 -13.27 -0.34 -16.47
N ASP A 20 -13.96 -1.04 -15.59
CA ASP A 20 -14.53 -0.45 -14.38
C ASP A 20 -13.41 0.15 -13.50
N PRO A 21 -13.60 1.34 -12.92
CA PRO A 21 -12.59 1.97 -12.07
C PRO A 21 -12.09 1.07 -10.93
N MET A 22 -12.97 0.25 -10.36
CA MET A 22 -12.60 -0.67 -9.28
C MET A 22 -11.73 -1.82 -9.80
N VAL A 23 -11.99 -2.34 -11.00
CA VAL A 23 -11.12 -3.35 -11.62
C VAL A 23 -9.72 -2.79 -11.88
N ARG A 24 -9.65 -1.52 -12.27
CA ARG A 24 -8.38 -0.80 -12.46
C ARG A 24 -7.66 -0.55 -11.13
N HIS A 25 -8.41 -0.18 -10.08
CA HIS A 25 -7.92 -0.06 -8.71
C HIS A 25 -7.23 -1.36 -8.27
N GLU A 26 -7.92 -2.50 -8.37
CA GLU A 26 -7.39 -3.81 -8.01
C GLU A 26 -6.13 -4.17 -8.81
N ALA A 27 -6.07 -3.81 -10.10
CA ALA A 27 -4.87 -4.00 -10.91
C ALA A 27 -3.68 -3.15 -10.42
N GLY A 28 -3.91 -1.90 -10.03
CA GLY A 28 -2.90 -1.03 -9.44
C GLY A 28 -2.39 -1.54 -8.09
N GLU A 29 -3.29 -1.97 -7.21
CA GLU A 29 -2.93 -2.55 -5.92
C GLU A 29 -2.13 -3.85 -6.08
N ALA A 30 -2.56 -4.74 -6.99
CA ALA A 30 -1.87 -5.97 -7.31
C ALA A 30 -0.43 -5.73 -7.81
N LEU A 31 -0.21 -4.71 -8.65
CA LEU A 31 1.13 -4.33 -9.10
C LEU A 31 2.03 -3.89 -7.93
N GLY A 32 1.51 -3.11 -6.99
CA GLY A 32 2.21 -2.78 -5.75
C GLY A 32 2.50 -4.03 -4.89
N ALA A 33 1.56 -4.98 -4.86
CA ALA A 33 1.66 -6.22 -4.10
C ALA A 33 2.70 -7.22 -4.62
N LEU A 34 2.90 -7.27 -5.93
CA LEU A 34 3.96 -8.08 -6.54
C LEU A 34 5.35 -7.63 -6.12
N GLY A 35 5.52 -6.37 -5.72
CA GLY A 35 6.79 -5.87 -5.23
C GLY A 35 7.88 -5.81 -6.30
N CYS A 36 7.51 -5.68 -7.58
CA CYS A 36 8.44 -5.64 -8.71
C CYS A 36 9.09 -4.25 -8.87
N TYR A 37 9.74 -3.75 -7.81
CA TYR A 37 10.32 -2.40 -7.74
C TYR A 37 11.51 -2.14 -8.70
N GLU A 38 11.99 -3.18 -9.40
CA GLU A 38 13.02 -3.08 -10.44
C GLU A 38 12.43 -3.11 -11.87
N ASN A 39 11.14 -3.41 -12.02
CA ASN A 39 10.48 -3.47 -13.33
C ASN A 39 10.05 -2.05 -13.74
N GLN A 40 10.74 -1.48 -14.73
CA GLN A 40 10.48 -0.11 -15.18
C GLN A 40 9.08 0.08 -15.78
N ASP A 41 8.54 -0.92 -16.48
CA ASP A 41 7.20 -0.82 -17.09
C ASP A 41 6.11 -0.68 -16.01
N VAL A 42 6.29 -1.35 -14.87
CA VAL A 42 5.41 -1.21 -13.70
C VAL A 42 5.51 0.20 -13.11
N ILE A 43 6.74 0.68 -12.89
CA ILE A 43 6.98 2.02 -12.31
C ILE A 43 6.42 3.10 -13.22
N ASP A 44 6.65 3.02 -14.52
CA ASP A 44 6.20 4.01 -15.50
C ASP A 44 4.68 4.00 -15.61
N THR A 45 4.06 2.81 -15.64
CA THR A 45 2.60 2.67 -15.67
C THR A 45 1.95 3.27 -14.42
N LEU A 46 2.42 2.90 -13.23
CA LEU A 46 1.90 3.44 -11.97
C LEU A 46 2.13 4.97 -11.88
N THR A 47 3.28 5.47 -12.32
CA THR A 47 3.59 6.92 -12.33
C THR A 47 2.70 7.70 -13.30
N LYS A 48 2.33 7.09 -14.43
CA LYS A 48 1.36 7.68 -15.36
C LYS A 48 -0.03 7.72 -14.74
N GLN A 49 -0.45 6.63 -14.13
CA GLN A 49 -1.81 6.47 -13.59
C GLN A 49 -2.01 7.14 -12.22
N SER A 50 -0.94 7.46 -11.48
CA SER A 50 -1.01 8.31 -10.28
C SER A 50 -1.46 9.74 -10.58
N LYS A 51 -1.53 10.13 -11.86
CA LYS A 51 -2.07 11.41 -12.34
C LYS A 51 -3.46 11.28 -12.95
N ASN A 52 -4.13 10.14 -12.77
CA ASN A 52 -5.49 9.92 -13.27
C ASN A 52 -6.47 10.91 -12.62
N GLU A 53 -7.48 11.35 -13.38
CA GLU A 53 -8.54 12.25 -12.88
C GLU A 53 -9.43 11.60 -11.81
N ARG A 54 -9.49 10.26 -11.80
CA ARG A 54 -10.23 9.46 -10.82
C ARG A 54 -9.35 9.14 -9.63
N ALA A 55 -9.75 9.62 -8.45
CA ALA A 55 -9.03 9.46 -7.19
C ALA A 55 -8.77 7.98 -6.86
N GLU A 56 -9.76 7.11 -7.07
CA GLU A 56 -9.67 5.68 -6.78
C GLU A 56 -8.55 4.96 -7.56
N ILE A 57 -8.13 5.50 -8.70
CA ILE A 57 -7.02 4.99 -9.49
C ILE A 57 -5.72 5.72 -9.14
N SER A 58 -5.76 7.05 -9.07
CA SER A 58 -4.56 7.85 -8.83
C SER A 58 -3.98 7.62 -7.43
N GLU A 59 -4.81 7.60 -6.40
CA GLU A 59 -4.40 7.34 -5.02
C GLU A 59 -3.83 5.92 -4.85
N THR A 60 -4.47 4.94 -5.48
CA THR A 60 -4.02 3.53 -5.45
C THR A 60 -2.66 3.36 -6.13
N CYS A 61 -2.46 3.99 -7.28
CA CYS A 61 -1.17 3.98 -7.95
C CYS A 61 -0.10 4.70 -7.14
N GLN A 62 -0.45 5.79 -6.44
CA GLN A 62 0.47 6.50 -5.55
C GLN A 62 0.89 5.62 -4.37
N ILE A 63 -0.07 4.97 -3.69
CA ILE A 63 0.21 4.00 -2.62
C ILE A 63 1.10 2.85 -3.11
N ALA A 64 0.80 2.31 -4.30
CA ALA A 64 1.60 1.25 -4.89
C ALA A 64 3.05 1.69 -5.15
N LEU A 65 3.26 2.90 -5.68
CA LEU A 65 4.61 3.48 -5.87
C LEU A 65 5.34 3.66 -4.54
N ASP A 66 4.68 4.21 -3.52
CA ASP A 66 5.27 4.43 -2.20
C ASP A 66 5.67 3.09 -1.55
N ARG A 67 4.83 2.06 -1.71
CA ARG A 67 5.15 0.69 -1.28
C ARG A 67 6.38 0.12 -2.01
N LEU A 68 6.45 0.26 -3.33
CA LEU A 68 7.60 -0.21 -4.11
C LEU A 68 8.88 0.53 -3.71
N ALA A 69 8.80 1.84 -3.47
CA ALA A 69 9.92 2.65 -2.98
C ALA A 69 10.38 2.20 -1.58
N TRP A 70 9.42 1.91 -0.69
CA TRP A 70 9.73 1.34 0.63
C TRP A 70 10.45 -0.01 0.50
N LEU A 71 9.91 -0.94 -0.29
CA LEU A 71 10.51 -2.27 -0.53
C LEU A 71 11.94 -2.16 -1.07
N ARG A 72 12.17 -1.28 -2.04
CA ARG A 72 13.51 -1.04 -2.60
C ARG A 72 14.49 -0.56 -1.53
N LYS A 73 14.05 0.28 -0.59
CA LYS A 73 14.88 0.80 0.51
C LYS A 73 15.15 -0.25 1.59
N THR A 74 14.20 -1.15 1.83
CA THR A 74 14.28 -2.15 2.93
C THR A 74 14.82 -3.50 2.50
N ALA A 75 14.81 -3.85 1.20
CA ALA A 75 15.34 -5.10 0.66
C ALA A 75 16.76 -5.47 1.13
N PRO A 76 17.73 -4.54 1.27
CA PRO A 76 19.07 -4.87 1.77
C PRO A 76 19.11 -5.24 3.26
N ASN A 77 18.09 -4.85 4.03
CA ASN A 77 18.02 -5.00 5.48
C ASN A 77 17.08 -6.14 5.94
N GLU A 78 16.59 -6.97 5.01
CA GLU A 78 15.77 -8.18 5.29
C GLU A 78 16.59 -9.33 5.88
N SER A 79 17.60 -9.02 6.68
CA SER A 79 18.16 -9.92 7.67
C SER A 79 17.69 -9.42 9.03
N SER A 80 16.48 -9.82 9.44
CA SER A 80 15.93 -9.59 10.79
C SER A 80 15.34 -8.20 11.06
N SER A 81 14.19 -7.87 10.48
CA SER A 81 13.28 -6.90 11.12
C SER A 81 12.13 -7.69 11.75
N HIS A 82 11.93 -7.44 13.06
CA HIS A 82 11.01 -8.14 13.93
C HIS A 82 9.69 -8.51 13.24
N SER A 83 9.41 -9.80 13.21
CA SER A 83 8.05 -10.31 13.15
C SER A 83 7.29 -9.74 14.36
N THR A 84 6.72 -8.54 14.20
CA THR A 84 5.37 -8.37 14.71
C THR A 84 4.61 -9.55 14.12
N GLU A 85 4.21 -10.49 14.99
CA GLU A 85 3.48 -11.67 14.56
C GLU A 85 2.38 -11.19 13.60
N LYS A 86 2.36 -11.73 12.38
CA LYS A 86 1.30 -11.40 11.43
C LYS A 86 0.01 -11.99 11.97
N THR A 87 -0.64 -11.28 12.88
CA THR A 87 -1.96 -11.60 13.43
C THR A 87 -2.97 -11.77 12.29
N PHE A 88 -2.76 -11.05 11.19
CA PHE A 88 -3.58 -11.09 9.99
C PHE A 88 -2.77 -11.58 8.80
N ALA A 89 -3.27 -12.61 8.11
CA ALA A 89 -2.67 -13.20 6.92
C ALA A 89 -2.99 -12.40 5.65
N THR A 90 -2.79 -11.07 5.69
CA THR A 90 -3.11 -10.15 4.58
C THR A 90 -1.84 -9.65 3.88
N VAL A 91 -2.00 -9.23 2.62
CA VAL A 91 -0.99 -8.45 1.88
C VAL A 91 -1.48 -7.02 1.85
N ASP A 92 -0.94 -6.19 2.74
CA ASP A 92 -1.42 -4.82 2.88
C ASP A 92 -0.83 -3.89 1.82
N PRO A 93 -1.60 -2.88 1.37
CA PRO A 93 -1.12 -1.84 0.44
C PRO A 93 0.00 -0.97 1.03
N ALA A 94 0.15 -0.91 2.35
CA ALA A 94 1.26 -0.22 3.02
C ALA A 94 1.79 -1.02 4.23
N PRO A 95 3.10 -0.99 4.52
CA PRO A 95 3.68 -1.67 5.67
C PRO A 95 3.34 -0.93 6.98
N ALA A 96 2.89 -1.64 8.01
CA ALA A 96 2.57 -1.03 9.31
C ALA A 96 3.71 -0.15 9.87
N LEU A 97 3.36 0.93 10.56
CA LEU A 97 4.31 1.71 11.35
C LEU A 97 4.91 0.85 12.47
N THR A 98 6.17 1.14 12.82
CA THR A 98 6.84 0.53 13.98
C THR A 98 6.45 1.18 15.31
N VAL A 99 5.73 2.32 15.25
CA VAL A 99 5.16 3.00 16.41
C VAL A 99 4.04 2.14 16.99
N THR A 100 4.02 1.96 18.31
CA THR A 100 3.03 1.12 19.00
C THR A 100 2.07 1.93 19.88
N THR A 101 2.28 3.24 20.03
CA THR A 101 1.40 4.10 20.82
C THR A 101 0.10 4.36 20.07
N ILE A 102 -1.03 3.90 20.60
CA ILE A 102 -2.37 4.07 20.00
C ILE A 102 -2.66 5.56 19.74
N ASP A 103 -2.35 6.45 20.69
CA ASP A 103 -2.59 7.89 20.54
C ASP A 103 -1.79 8.52 19.39
N GLU A 104 -0.55 8.08 19.16
CA GLU A 104 0.29 8.59 18.08
C GLU A 104 -0.18 8.05 16.74
N LEU A 105 -0.51 6.75 16.67
CA LEU A 105 -1.06 6.14 15.47
C LEU A 105 -2.40 6.77 15.08
N LYS A 106 -3.28 7.04 16.05
CA LYS A 106 -4.55 7.74 15.83
C LYS A 106 -4.32 9.14 15.27
N LYS A 107 -3.38 9.90 15.85
CA LYS A 107 -3.02 11.24 15.34
C LYS A 107 -2.56 11.19 13.89
N ILE A 108 -1.74 10.21 13.51
CA ILE A 108 -1.29 10.04 12.13
C ILE A 108 -2.46 9.65 11.21
N LEU A 109 -3.32 8.73 11.64
CA LEU A 109 -4.48 8.26 10.86
C LEU A 109 -5.46 9.40 10.51
N LEU A 110 -5.70 10.30 11.47
CA LEU A 110 -6.66 11.40 11.36
C LEU A 110 -6.07 12.70 10.80
N ASP A 111 -4.75 12.78 10.57
CA ASP A 111 -4.12 13.98 10.03
C ASP A 111 -4.26 14.06 8.50
N GLU A 112 -5.16 14.94 8.02
CA GLU A 112 -5.38 15.18 6.58
C GLU A 112 -4.17 15.78 5.85
N ASN A 113 -3.16 16.27 6.58
CA ASN A 113 -1.92 16.75 5.98
C ASN A 113 -0.92 15.61 5.71
N GLN A 114 -1.17 14.41 6.23
CA GLN A 114 -0.35 13.23 5.95
C GLN A 114 -0.72 12.59 4.61
N SER A 115 0.25 11.94 3.98
CA SER A 115 -0.02 11.15 2.78
C SER A 115 -0.94 9.97 3.12
N LEU A 116 -1.74 9.54 2.14
CA LEU A 116 -2.60 8.37 2.29
C LEU A 116 -1.79 7.12 2.64
N PHE A 117 -0.56 7.01 2.12
CA PHE A 117 0.37 5.96 2.48
C PHE A 117 0.66 5.95 4.00
N GLU A 118 1.10 7.07 4.59
CA GLU A 118 1.40 7.13 6.04
C GLU A 118 0.15 6.87 6.91
N ARG A 119 -1.00 7.38 6.49
CA ARG A 119 -2.29 7.11 7.15
C ARG A 119 -2.63 5.61 7.13
N TYR A 120 -2.42 4.93 6.00
CA TYR A 120 -2.59 3.48 5.88
C TYR A 120 -1.61 2.71 6.76
N ARG A 121 -0.35 3.14 6.84
CA ARG A 121 0.64 2.51 7.73
C ARG A 121 0.22 2.61 9.21
N ALA A 122 -0.38 3.73 9.60
CA ALA A 122 -0.94 3.90 10.94
C ALA A 122 -2.18 3.02 11.17
N LEU A 123 -3.09 2.96 10.20
CA LEU A 123 -4.26 2.07 10.23
C LEU A 123 -3.85 0.61 10.43
N PHE A 124 -2.89 0.12 9.65
CA PHE A 124 -2.44 -1.27 9.77
C PHE A 124 -1.67 -1.53 11.06
N ALA A 125 -0.95 -0.54 11.60
CA ALA A 125 -0.35 -0.65 12.93
C ALA A 125 -1.43 -0.77 14.03
N LEU A 126 -2.46 0.07 14.01
CA LEU A 126 -3.62 -0.02 14.92
C LEU A 126 -4.31 -1.38 14.80
N ARG A 127 -4.59 -1.83 13.57
CA ARG A 127 -5.15 -3.17 13.32
C ARG A 127 -4.30 -4.26 13.97
N ASN A 128 -2.98 -4.21 13.78
CA ASN A 128 -2.05 -5.24 14.25
C ASN A 128 -1.89 -5.26 15.77
N ILE A 129 -2.19 -4.16 16.48
CA ILE A 129 -2.24 -4.13 17.95
C ILE A 129 -3.36 -5.04 18.49
N ALA A 130 -4.47 -5.15 17.76
CA ALA A 130 -5.58 -6.06 18.06
C ALA A 130 -6.13 -5.94 19.51
N SER A 131 -6.21 -4.71 20.04
CA SER A 131 -6.86 -4.40 21.33
C SER A 131 -8.14 -3.60 21.13
N ASP A 132 -9.02 -3.61 22.13
CA ASP A 132 -10.28 -2.84 22.12
C ASP A 132 -10.00 -1.34 21.94
N GLU A 133 -8.96 -0.81 22.59
CA GLU A 133 -8.57 0.60 22.47
C GLU A 133 -8.10 0.95 21.05
N ALA A 134 -7.38 0.04 20.38
CA ALA A 134 -6.93 0.26 19.02
C ALA A 134 -8.09 0.20 18.01
N VAL A 135 -9.07 -0.69 18.24
CA VAL A 135 -10.30 -0.74 17.45
C VAL A 135 -11.10 0.55 17.62
N LEU A 136 -11.27 1.02 18.85
CA LEU A 136 -11.96 2.29 19.12
C LEU A 136 -11.28 3.48 18.43
N ALA A 137 -9.94 3.51 18.41
CA ALA A 137 -9.19 4.55 17.71
C ALA A 137 -9.40 4.56 16.18
N ILE A 138 -9.74 3.42 15.57
CA ILE A 138 -10.06 3.33 14.14
C ILE A 138 -11.49 3.83 13.84
N CYS A 139 -12.39 3.78 14.83
CA CYS A 139 -13.79 4.16 14.67
C CYS A 139 -14.08 5.65 14.88
N GLU A 140 -13.06 6.46 15.20
CA GLU A 140 -13.16 7.93 15.32
C GLU A 140 -13.13 8.61 13.94
#